data_AF-A0A1Y1K4R4-F1
#
_entry.id   AF-A0A1Y1K4R4-F1
#
_cell.length_a   1.000
_cell.length_b   1.000
_cell.length_c   1.000
_cell.angle_alpha   90.00
_cell.angle_beta   90.00
_cell.angle_gamma   90.00
#
_symmetry.space_group_name_H-M   'P 1'
#
loop_
_entity.id
_entity.type
_entity.pdbx_description
1 polymer ?
#
loop_
_entity_poly.entity_id
_entity_poly.type
_entity_poly.pdbx_seq_one_letter_code
_entity_poly.pdbx_strand_id
1 'polypeptide(L)'
;WIGPEKGVIHLALGAVVNAVWDLWGKVLGKPVWRIVADMTPEQYVECIDFRYITDAITPEEAVAMLKEVQGGKEKRIEEALSSKAVPAYTTSAGWLGYGQDKMKSLLRETLAQGYKHFKLKVGGSV
;
A
#
# COMPACT_ATOMS: atom_id res chain seq x y z
N TRP A 1 29.59 7.17 1.14
CA TRP A 1 28.38 6.32 1.21
C TRP A 1 27.22 7.18 1.69
N ILE A 2 26.09 7.20 0.97
CA ILE A 2 24.94 8.13 1.21
C ILE A 2 23.71 7.47 1.85
N GLY A 3 23.83 6.20 2.26
CA GLY A 3 22.80 5.42 2.96
C GLY A 3 23.32 4.87 4.29
N PRO A 4 22.93 3.65 4.73
CA PRO A 4 22.04 2.68 4.06
C PRO A 4 20.54 2.96 4.30
N GLU A 5 19.70 2.48 3.37
CA GLU A 5 18.23 2.33 3.51
C GLU A 5 17.44 3.55 4.01
N LYS A 6 17.90 4.77 3.68
CA LYS A 6 17.19 6.01 4.00
C LYS A 6 17.52 7.15 3.03
N GLY A 7 16.71 8.20 3.08
CA GLY A 7 16.95 9.45 2.34
C GLY A 7 16.89 9.28 0.82
N VAL A 8 17.55 10.21 0.11
CA VAL A 8 17.47 10.33 -1.36
C VAL A 8 17.87 9.04 -2.08
N ILE A 9 18.91 8.35 -1.60
CA ILE A 9 19.38 7.13 -2.25
C ILE A 9 18.36 6.00 -2.18
N HIS A 10 17.65 5.86 -1.06
CA HIS A 10 16.65 4.81 -0.92
C HIS A 10 15.34 5.16 -1.62
N LEU A 11 15.00 6.45 -1.71
CA LEU A 11 13.92 6.93 -2.58
C LEU A 11 14.19 6.60 -4.05
N ALA A 12 15.41 6.84 -4.53
CA ALA A 12 15.82 6.50 -5.89
C ALA A 12 15.79 4.98 -6.14
N LEU A 13 16.30 4.18 -5.20
CA LEU A 13 16.22 2.72 -5.26
C LEU A 13 14.77 2.25 -5.34
N GLY A 14 13.88 2.76 -4.47
CA GLY A 14 12.46 2.42 -4.47
C GLY A 14 11.78 2.75 -5.81
N ALA A 15 12.12 3.89 -6.42
CA ALA A 15 11.61 4.24 -7.75
C ALA A 15 12.03 3.23 -8.83
N VAL A 16 13.29 2.81 -8.84
CA VAL A 16 13.81 1.83 -9.80
C VAL A 16 13.21 0.45 -9.56
N VAL A 17 13.13 -0.02 -8.32
CA VAL A 17 12.50 -1.31 -7.97
C VAL A 17 11.03 -1.32 -8.41
N ASN A 18 10.29 -0.25 -8.15
CA ASN A 18 8.89 -0.13 -8.60
C ASN A 18 8.76 -0.11 -10.13
N ALA A 19 9.71 0.50 -10.85
CA ALA A 19 9.73 0.46 -12.31
C ALA A 19 9.94 -0.96 -12.87
N VAL A 20 10.75 -1.79 -12.19
CA VAL A 20 10.90 -3.21 -12.54
C VAL A 20 9.59 -3.96 -12.34
N TRP A 21 8.88 -3.73 -11.23
CA TRP A 21 7.55 -4.32 -10.99
C TRP A 21 6.51 -3.88 -12.03
N ASP A 22 6.50 -2.60 -12.41
CA ASP A 22 5.63 -2.07 -13.46
C ASP A 22 5.92 -2.71 -14.82
N LEU A 23 7.20 -2.80 -15.21
CA LEU A 23 7.61 -3.49 -16.43
C LEU A 23 7.17 -4.95 -16.42
N TRP A 24 7.35 -5.65 -15.30
CA TRP A 24 6.92 -7.03 -15.16
C TRP A 24 5.39 -7.18 -15.34
N GLY A 25 4.60 -6.29 -14.73
CA GLY A 25 3.16 -6.27 -14.93
C GLY A 25 2.74 -6.03 -16.38
N LYS A 26 3.42 -5.12 -17.08
CA LYS A 26 3.19 -4.87 -18.51
C LYS A 26 3.53 -6.08 -19.37
N VAL A 27 4.65 -6.75 -19.11
CA VAL A 27 5.05 -7.97 -19.83
C VAL A 27 4.03 -9.10 -19.64
N LEU A 28 3.49 -9.25 -18.43
CA LEU A 28 2.50 -10.29 -18.12
C LEU A 28 1.06 -9.89 -18.48
N GLY A 29 0.81 -8.62 -18.84
CA GLY A 29 -0.55 -8.11 -19.02
C GLY A 29 -1.40 -8.15 -17.73
N LYS A 30 -0.77 -8.04 -16.55
CA LYS A 30 -1.43 -8.13 -15.25
C LYS A 30 -1.19 -6.86 -14.42
N PRO A 31 -2.19 -6.38 -13.65
CA PRO A 31 -1.92 -5.37 -12.64
C PRO A 31 -1.00 -5.94 -11.56
N VAL A 32 -0.07 -5.14 -11.01
CA VAL A 32 0.97 -5.61 -10.08
C VAL A 32 0.39 -6.35 -8.86
N TRP A 33 -0.71 -5.87 -8.29
CA TRP A 33 -1.37 -6.55 -7.17
C TRP A 33 -1.75 -8.00 -7.49
N ARG A 34 -2.09 -8.29 -8.75
CA ARG A 34 -2.45 -9.62 -9.20
C ARG A 34 -1.23 -10.52 -9.40
N ILE A 35 -0.09 -9.96 -9.81
CA ILE A 35 1.18 -10.71 -9.89
C ILE A 35 1.55 -11.22 -8.50
N VAL A 36 1.57 -10.33 -7.52
CA VAL A 36 1.86 -10.65 -6.11
C VAL A 36 0.82 -11.64 -5.57
N ALA A 37 -0.46 -11.40 -5.85
CA ALA A 37 -1.51 -12.31 -5.45
C ALA A 37 -1.46 -13.66 -6.18
N ASP A 38 -0.81 -13.83 -7.32
CA ASP A 38 -0.72 -15.14 -7.99
C ASP A 38 0.46 -15.99 -7.47
N MET A 39 1.44 -15.38 -6.79
CA MET A 39 2.59 -16.08 -6.22
C MET A 39 2.21 -17.16 -5.20
N THR A 40 3.03 -18.20 -5.11
CA THR A 40 3.04 -19.07 -3.94
C THR A 40 3.59 -18.29 -2.72
N PRO A 41 3.30 -18.73 -1.49
CA PRO A 41 3.87 -18.14 -0.28
C PRO A 41 5.41 -18.03 -0.35
N GLU A 42 6.07 -19.06 -0.85
CA GLU A 42 7.52 -19.12 -1.01
C GLU A 42 8.02 -18.07 -2.00
N GLN A 43 7.40 -17.97 -3.19
CA GLN A 43 7.77 -16.98 -4.21
C GLN A 43 7.61 -15.54 -3.70
N TYR A 44 6.58 -15.27 -2.91
CA TYR A 44 6.40 -13.95 -2.30
C TYR A 44 7.49 -13.65 -1.27
N VAL A 45 7.81 -14.64 -0.42
CA VAL A 45 8.84 -14.50 0.62
C VAL A 45 10.23 -14.33 0.00
N GLU A 46 10.54 -14.96 -1.13
CA GLU A 46 11.79 -14.77 -1.90
C GLU A 46 11.99 -13.33 -2.38
N CYS A 47 10.92 -12.52 -2.48
CA CYS A 47 11.02 -11.11 -2.87
C CYS A 47 11.48 -10.18 -1.71
N ILE A 48 11.57 -10.71 -0.48
CA ILE A 48 11.83 -9.92 0.73
C ILE A 48 13.29 -10.11 1.16
N ASP A 49 13.97 -9.01 1.47
CA ASP A 49 15.27 -9.04 2.11
C ASP A 49 15.11 -9.17 3.63
N PHE A 50 15.43 -10.35 4.17
CA PHE A 50 15.29 -10.64 5.60
C PHE A 50 16.45 -10.14 6.47
N ARG A 51 17.45 -9.47 5.88
CA ARG A 51 18.54 -8.88 6.66
C ARG A 51 17.95 -7.91 7.71
N TYR A 52 18.35 -8.09 8.96
CA TYR A 52 17.96 -7.26 10.11
C TYR A 52 16.49 -7.35 10.56
N ILE A 53 15.72 -8.37 10.15
CA ILE A 53 14.33 -8.59 10.64
C ILE A 53 14.08 -9.98 11.23
N THR A 54 15.05 -10.90 11.16
CA THR A 54 14.85 -12.32 11.55
C THR A 54 14.66 -12.54 13.04
N ASP A 55 15.01 -11.57 13.88
CA ASP A 55 14.69 -11.57 15.31
C ASP A 55 13.22 -11.25 15.59
N ALA A 56 12.48 -10.72 14.61
CA ALA A 56 11.05 -10.45 14.68
C ALA A 56 10.19 -11.40 13.83
N ILE A 57 10.69 -11.82 12.66
CA ILE A 57 10.02 -12.78 11.76
C ILE A 57 11.03 -13.48 10.85
N THR A 58 11.02 -14.81 10.81
CA THR A 58 11.86 -15.59 9.89
C THR A 58 11.16 -15.83 8.53
N PRO A 59 11.91 -16.17 7.46
CA PRO A 59 11.30 -16.57 6.19
C PRO A 59 10.31 -17.73 6.33
N GLU A 60 10.62 -18.71 7.17
CA GLU A 60 9.77 -19.89 7.42
C GLU A 60 8.46 -19.50 8.11
N GLU A 61 8.54 -18.61 9.11
CA GLU A 61 7.37 -18.06 9.79
C GLU A 61 6.49 -17.26 8.81
N ALA A 62 7.10 -16.42 7.97
CA ALA A 62 6.37 -15.67 6.95
C ALA A 62 5.65 -16.59 5.94
N VAL A 63 6.31 -17.66 5.47
CA VAL A 63 5.68 -18.68 4.61
C VAL A 63 4.53 -19.36 5.34
N ALA A 64 4.70 -19.74 6.60
CA ALA A 64 3.67 -20.39 7.40
C ALA A 64 2.43 -19.50 7.56
N MET A 65 2.62 -18.22 7.91
CA MET A 65 1.54 -17.24 8.02
C MET A 65 0.76 -17.08 6.71
N LEU A 66 1.46 -17.03 5.58
CA LEU A 66 0.83 -16.90 4.26
C LEU A 66 0.06 -18.16 3.86
N LYS A 67 0.57 -19.35 4.20
CA LYS A 67 -0.12 -20.64 3.99
C LYS A 67 -1.42 -20.71 4.79
N GLU A 68 -1.41 -20.28 6.04
CA GLU A 68 -2.59 -20.29 6.92
C GLU A 68 -3.76 -19.52 6.32
N VAL A 69 -3.50 -18.37 5.69
CA VAL A 69 -4.55 -17.51 5.13
C VAL A 69 -4.93 -17.84 3.68
N GLN A 70 -4.36 -18.89 3.06
CA GLN A 70 -4.61 -19.20 1.64
C GLN A 70 -6.07 -19.55 1.33
N GLY A 71 -6.79 -20.23 2.23
CA GLY A 71 -8.12 -20.77 1.97
C GLY A 71 -9.18 -19.74 1.52
N GLY A 72 -8.99 -18.44 1.82
CA GLY A 72 -9.90 -17.36 1.41
C GLY A 72 -9.41 -16.49 0.25
N LYS A 73 -8.30 -16.87 -0.40
CA LYS A 73 -7.59 -16.02 -1.38
C LYS A 73 -8.44 -15.70 -2.62
N GLU A 74 -9.14 -16.68 -3.17
CA GLU A 74 -9.98 -16.51 -4.36
C GLU A 74 -11.12 -15.52 -4.12
N LYS A 75 -11.83 -15.67 -2.99
CA LYS A 75 -12.87 -14.73 -2.59
C LYS A 75 -12.34 -13.29 -2.42
N ARG A 76 -11.19 -13.12 -1.77
CA ARG A 76 -10.56 -11.78 -1.61
C ARG A 76 -10.13 -11.17 -2.94
N ILE A 77 -9.72 -12.00 -3.90
CA ILE A 77 -9.43 -11.59 -5.27
C ILE A 77 -10.70 -11.09 -5.97
N GLU A 78 -11.83 -11.77 -5.83
CA GLU A 78 -13.13 -11.32 -6.39
C GLU A 78 -13.58 -10.00 -5.76
N GLU A 79 -13.38 -9.84 -4.44
CA GLU A 79 -13.61 -8.57 -3.74
C GLU A 79 -12.71 -7.45 -4.29
N ALA A 80 -11.45 -7.74 -4.63
CA ALA A 80 -10.54 -6.76 -5.23
C ALA A 80 -10.98 -6.37 -6.65
N LEU A 81 -11.35 -7.35 -7.49
CA LEU A 81 -11.87 -7.11 -8.84
C LEU A 81 -13.19 -6.33 -8.84
N SER A 82 -14.03 -6.53 -7.83
CA SER A 82 -15.27 -5.78 -7.64
C SER A 82 -15.10 -4.45 -6.90
N SER A 83 -13.86 -4.01 -6.67
CA SER A 83 -13.53 -2.74 -5.98
C SER A 83 -14.13 -2.63 -4.57
N LYS A 84 -14.19 -3.76 -3.84
CA LYS A 84 -14.70 -3.86 -2.46
C LYS A 84 -13.63 -4.23 -1.42
N ALA A 85 -12.44 -4.66 -1.86
CA ALA A 85 -11.40 -5.18 -0.97
C ALA A 85 -10.79 -4.12 -0.03
N VAL A 86 -10.66 -2.86 -0.47
CA VAL A 86 -9.93 -1.82 0.29
C VAL A 86 -10.80 -0.56 0.45
N PRO A 87 -11.28 -0.24 1.66
CA PRO A 87 -11.99 1.00 1.90
C PRO A 87 -11.04 2.21 1.78
N ALA A 88 -11.48 3.26 1.11
CA ALA A 88 -10.72 4.49 0.96
C ALA A 88 -11.05 5.51 2.08
N TYR A 89 -10.04 6.31 2.45
CA TYR A 89 -10.20 7.53 3.24
C TYR A 89 -9.65 8.70 2.45
N THR A 90 -10.06 9.93 2.79
CA THR A 90 -9.59 11.13 2.10
C THR A 90 -8.87 12.10 3.04
N THR A 91 -7.89 12.82 2.48
CA THR A 91 -7.16 13.90 3.16
C THR A 91 -7.46 15.27 2.51
N SER A 92 -8.33 15.32 1.50
CA SER A 92 -8.52 16.52 0.66
C SER A 92 -8.99 17.75 1.44
N ALA A 93 -9.85 17.56 2.43
CA ALA A 93 -10.32 18.67 3.28
C ALA A 93 -9.30 19.11 4.35
N GLY A 94 -8.24 18.33 4.55
CA GLY A 94 -7.39 18.42 5.75
C GLY A 94 -6.17 19.30 5.65
N TRP A 95 -5.94 20.02 4.55
CA TRP A 95 -4.72 20.82 4.39
C TRP A 95 -4.70 22.04 5.34
N LEU A 96 -3.58 22.23 6.06
CA LEU A 96 -3.42 23.28 7.08
C LEU A 96 -3.71 24.70 6.56
N GLY A 97 -3.42 24.98 5.29
CA GLY A 97 -3.62 26.31 4.70
C GLY A 97 -5.06 26.61 4.28
N TYR A 98 -6.04 25.73 4.53
CA TYR A 98 -7.42 25.95 4.12
C TYR A 98 -8.20 26.70 5.20
N GLY A 99 -8.91 27.75 4.78
CA GLY A 99 -9.90 28.40 5.63
C GLY A 99 -11.06 27.46 5.99
N GLN A 100 -11.75 27.77 7.09
CA GLN A 100 -12.81 26.92 7.65
C GLN A 100 -13.92 26.60 6.65
N ASP A 101 -14.36 27.57 5.84
CA ASP A 101 -15.44 27.38 4.88
C ASP A 101 -15.07 26.41 3.77
N LYS A 102 -13.83 26.51 3.26
CA LYS A 102 -13.30 25.57 2.27
C LYS A 102 -13.23 24.15 2.85
N MET A 103 -12.75 24.00 4.08
CA MET A 103 -12.71 22.72 4.77
C MET A 103 -14.12 22.13 4.92
N LYS A 104 -15.10 22.90 5.41
CA LYS A 104 -16.49 22.46 5.57
C LYS A 104 -17.11 22.05 4.23
N SER A 105 -16.85 22.81 3.16
CA SER A 105 -17.33 22.48 1.82
C SER A 105 -16.76 21.15 1.33
N LEU A 106 -15.44 20.97 1.41
CA LEU A 106 -14.76 19.74 0.97
C LEU A 106 -15.18 18.51 1.80
N LEU A 107 -15.43 18.66 3.10
CA LEU A 107 -15.96 17.59 3.94
C LEU A 107 -17.36 17.17 3.49
N ARG A 108 -18.25 18.12 3.22
CA ARG A 108 -19.60 17.83 2.71
C ARG A 108 -19.55 17.13 1.35
N GLU A 109 -18.71 17.62 0.44
CA GLU A 109 -18.52 17.04 -0.89
C GLU A 109 -18.02 15.59 -0.81
N THR A 110 -16.95 15.36 -0.05
CA THR A 110 -16.36 14.02 0.07
C THR A 110 -17.24 13.06 0.86
N LEU A 111 -18.02 13.54 1.83
CA LEU A 111 -19.06 12.73 2.47
C LEU A 111 -20.14 12.29 1.46
N ALA A 112 -20.58 13.20 0.58
CA ALA A 112 -21.55 12.89 -0.47
C ALA A 112 -21.00 11.89 -1.52
N GLN A 113 -19.68 11.85 -1.73
CA GLN A 113 -19.00 10.83 -2.55
C GLN A 113 -18.87 9.46 -1.85
N GLY A 114 -19.34 9.34 -0.60
CA GLY A 114 -19.36 8.06 0.13
C GLY A 114 -18.13 7.78 1.00
N TYR A 115 -17.21 8.74 1.16
CA TYR A 115 -16.10 8.60 2.10
C TYR A 115 -16.64 8.55 3.55
N LYS A 116 -16.10 7.61 4.33
CA LYS A 116 -16.46 7.42 5.75
C LYS A 116 -15.38 7.85 6.73
N HIS A 117 -14.17 8.07 6.23
CA HIS A 117 -12.99 8.38 7.04
C HIS A 117 -12.23 9.57 6.44
N PHE A 118 -11.81 10.48 7.31
CA PHE A 118 -11.20 11.75 6.94
C PHE A 118 -9.95 12.00 7.76
N LYS A 119 -8.94 12.64 7.15
CA LYS A 119 -7.69 13.05 7.83
C LYS A 119 -7.51 14.56 7.76
N LEU A 120 -7.25 15.19 8.90
CA LEU A 120 -6.93 16.60 9.03
C LEU A 120 -5.47 16.77 9.44
N LYS A 121 -4.79 17.78 8.90
CA LYS A 121 -3.43 18.15 9.28
C LYS A 121 -3.51 19.08 10.49
N VAL A 122 -2.76 18.74 11.54
CA VAL A 122 -2.65 19.49 12.81
C VAL A 122 -1.17 19.66 13.17
N GLY A 123 -0.86 20.38 14.25
CA GLY A 123 0.51 20.62 14.71
C GLY A 123 1.16 21.90 14.16
N GLY A 124 0.40 22.71 13.42
CA GLY A 124 0.74 24.11 13.16
C GLY A 124 0.02 25.05 14.13
N SER A 125 0.55 26.25 14.31
CA SER A 125 -0.19 27.39 14.86
C SER A 125 -0.69 28.23 13.69
N VAL A 126 -1.94 28.02 13.30
CA VAL A 126 -2.66 28.85 12.33
C VAL A 126 -3.86 29.44 13.03
#